data_AF-A0A843KUT3-F1
#
_entry.id   AF-A0A843KUT3-F1
#
_cell.length_a   1.000
_cell.length_b   1.000
_cell.length_c   1.000
_cell.angle_alpha   90.00
_cell.angle_beta   90.00
_cell.angle_gamma   90.00
#
_symmetry.space_group_name_H-M   'P 1'
#
loop_
_entity.id
_entity.type
_entity.pdbx_description
1 polymer ?
#
loop_
_entity_poly.entity_id
_entity_poly.type
_entity_poly.pdbx_seq_one_letter_code
_entity_poly.pdbx_strand_id
1 'polypeptide(L)'
;MEYGSMLRNSFNYAVNGLWGNWGKWLLLFISMIIFPLWGGYQWKIYKGESQLPRLENWVEMFINGIKLIVVGIVYGIIPWIILMVLGGAGALMGGAMKSPDAGALIGIIIGFIIAFIFSLIALMALIRFARTDSFGEAFNISAIVAHIGKIGWVSYILALIILWVVAVVALFVFIIAATIAALILALIPLVGWLLGLLLMAIIGILIGPFVGVFEARYFTLIYDSAAAPA
;
A
#
# COMPACT_ATOMS: atom_id res chain seq x y z
N MET A 1 17.41 -12.16 0.12
CA MET A 1 16.83 -10.84 -0.20
C MET A 1 17.60 -9.78 0.58
N GLU A 2 18.10 -8.73 -0.07
CA GLU A 2 18.87 -7.66 0.61
C GLU A 2 17.93 -6.49 0.98
N TYR A 3 17.22 -6.61 2.11
CA TYR A 3 16.16 -5.66 2.49
C TYR A 3 16.63 -4.20 2.54
N GLY A 4 17.82 -3.93 3.09
CA GLY A 4 18.38 -2.58 3.17
C GLY A 4 18.68 -1.97 1.80
N SER A 5 19.14 -2.79 0.84
CA SER A 5 19.37 -2.35 -0.54
C SER A 5 18.04 -1.98 -1.22
N MET A 6 16.98 -2.76 -0.98
CA MET A 6 15.64 -2.48 -1.52
C MET A 6 15.03 -1.20 -0.95
N LEU A 7 15.18 -0.96 0.36
CA LEU A 7 14.75 0.29 1.00
C LEU A 7 15.48 1.49 0.39
N ARG A 8 16.81 1.41 0.29
CA ARG A 8 17.62 2.47 -0.32
C ARG A 8 17.27 2.69 -1.79
N ASN A 9 17.05 1.62 -2.56
CA ASN A 9 16.65 1.71 -3.96
C ASN A 9 15.30 2.42 -4.10
N SER A 10 14.31 2.01 -3.30
CA SER A 10 12.96 2.60 -3.33
C SER A 10 12.97 4.06 -2.90
N PHE A 11 13.78 4.41 -1.90
CA PHE A 11 13.99 5.78 -1.45
C PHE A 11 14.62 6.63 -2.56
N ASN A 12 15.72 6.16 -3.16
CA ASN A 12 16.39 6.85 -4.26
C ASN A 12 15.47 6.98 -5.48
N TYR A 13 14.64 5.98 -5.76
CA TYR A 13 13.66 6.02 -6.84
C TYR A 13 12.64 7.14 -6.65
N ALA A 14 12.11 7.28 -5.43
CA ALA A 14 11.20 8.37 -5.08
C ALA A 14 11.91 9.73 -5.10
N VAL A 15 13.08 9.86 -4.46
CA VAL A 15 13.86 11.11 -4.44
C VAL A 15 14.24 11.54 -5.84
N ASN A 16 14.88 10.69 -6.64
CA ASN A 16 15.34 11.05 -7.98
C ASN A 16 14.19 11.38 -8.93
N GLY A 17 13.03 10.74 -8.74
CA GLY A 17 11.86 10.97 -9.59
C GLY A 17 11.05 12.22 -9.23
N LEU A 18 11.09 12.64 -7.97
CA LEU A 18 10.24 13.70 -7.44
C LEU A 18 11.01 14.97 -7.07
N TRP A 19 12.25 14.85 -6.57
CA TRP A 19 13.08 15.99 -6.18
C TRP A 19 13.32 16.92 -7.37
N GLY A 20 13.08 18.22 -7.17
CA GLY A 20 13.17 19.23 -8.24
C GLY A 20 12.03 19.18 -9.27
N ASN A 21 11.16 18.15 -9.25
CA ASN A 21 10.04 18.02 -10.17
C ASN A 21 8.70 18.34 -9.47
N TRP A 22 8.54 19.60 -9.08
CA TRP A 22 7.35 20.11 -8.38
C TRP A 22 6.04 19.91 -9.17
N GLY A 23 6.11 19.97 -10.51
CA GLY A 23 4.97 19.68 -11.37
C GLY A 23 4.51 18.22 -11.24
N LYS A 24 5.43 17.25 -11.31
CA LYS A 24 5.11 15.84 -11.10
C LYS A 24 4.58 15.59 -9.68
N TRP A 25 5.19 16.22 -8.67
CA TRP A 25 4.74 16.19 -7.28
C TRP A 25 3.26 16.56 -7.13
N LEU A 26 2.90 17.75 -7.63
CA LEU A 26 1.54 18.28 -7.52
C LEU A 26 0.54 17.41 -8.30
N LEU A 27 0.91 16.97 -9.50
CA LEU A 27 0.06 16.11 -10.32
C LEU A 27 -0.18 14.73 -9.68
N LEU A 28 0.82 14.17 -9.00
CA LEU A 28 0.63 12.93 -8.22
C LEU A 28 -0.28 13.15 -7.03
N PHE A 29 -0.14 14.28 -6.33
CA PHE A 29 -1.04 14.60 -5.24
C PHE A 29 -2.49 14.71 -5.72
N ILE A 30 -2.74 15.41 -6.84
CA ILE A 30 -4.07 15.47 -7.47
C ILE A 30 -4.54 14.07 -7.87
N SER A 31 -3.64 13.23 -8.41
CA SER A 31 -3.96 11.84 -8.76
C SER A 31 -4.33 10.99 -7.54
N MET A 32 -3.78 11.27 -6.37
CA MET A 32 -4.16 10.59 -5.10
C MET A 32 -5.57 10.93 -4.65
N ILE A 33 -6.04 12.14 -4.91
CA ILE A 33 -7.43 12.53 -4.63
C ILE A 33 -8.37 11.79 -5.60
N ILE A 34 -7.97 11.67 -6.87
CA ILE A 34 -8.71 10.94 -7.91
C ILE A 34 -8.26 9.49 -7.89
N PHE A 35 -8.75 8.70 -6.93
CA PHE A 35 -8.25 7.35 -6.61
C PHE A 35 -7.88 6.44 -7.81
N PRO A 36 -8.60 6.41 -8.96
CA PRO A 36 -8.17 5.60 -10.11
C PRO A 36 -6.94 6.15 -10.84
N LEU A 37 -6.67 7.47 -10.82
CA LEU A 37 -5.44 8.00 -11.38
C LEU A 37 -4.22 7.58 -10.56
N TRP A 38 -4.33 7.58 -9.23
CA TRP A 38 -3.30 7.03 -8.36
C TRP A 38 -3.08 5.54 -8.62
N GLY A 39 -4.14 4.74 -8.65
CA GLY A 39 -4.06 3.33 -9.02
C GLY A 39 -3.36 3.15 -10.38
N GLY A 40 -3.74 3.95 -11.38
CA GLY A 40 -3.13 3.93 -12.70
C GLY A 40 -1.63 4.25 -12.69
N TYR A 41 -1.21 5.14 -11.81
CA TYR A 41 0.20 5.45 -11.63
C TYR A 41 0.94 4.33 -10.91
N GLN A 42 0.33 3.70 -9.90
CA GLN A 42 0.87 2.49 -9.27
C GLN A 42 1.04 1.37 -10.30
N TRP A 43 0.06 1.16 -11.19
CA TRP A 43 0.17 0.21 -12.31
C TRP A 43 1.41 0.49 -13.17
N LYS A 44 1.68 1.76 -13.52
CA LYS A 44 2.92 2.12 -14.24
C LYS A 44 4.18 1.79 -13.46
N ILE A 45 4.22 2.09 -12.16
CA ILE A 45 5.37 1.73 -11.31
C ILE A 45 5.52 0.21 -11.25
N TYR A 46 4.41 -0.52 -11.14
CA TYR A 46 4.36 -1.98 -11.08
C TYR A 46 4.85 -2.66 -12.36
N LYS A 47 4.92 -1.96 -13.50
CA LYS A 47 5.63 -2.46 -14.69
C LYS A 47 7.14 -2.62 -14.47
N GLY A 48 7.69 -1.95 -13.45
CA GLY A 48 9.04 -2.17 -12.92
C GLY A 48 10.16 -1.39 -13.57
N GLU A 49 9.84 -0.33 -14.31
CA GLU A 49 10.84 0.57 -14.88
C GLU A 49 11.80 1.10 -13.80
N SER A 50 13.08 1.25 -14.16
CA SER A 50 14.14 1.69 -13.23
C SER A 50 14.03 3.17 -12.87
N GLN A 51 13.37 3.97 -13.71
CA GLN A 51 13.10 5.38 -13.49
C GLN A 51 11.61 5.59 -13.18
N LEU A 52 11.30 6.68 -12.49
CA LEU A 52 9.94 7.02 -12.13
C LEU A 52 9.13 7.39 -13.40
N PRO A 53 8.02 6.69 -13.72
CA PRO A 53 7.25 6.91 -14.94
C PRO A 53 6.80 8.35 -15.12
N ARG A 54 6.51 8.71 -16.37
CA ARG A 54 5.90 10.00 -16.71
C ARG A 54 4.39 9.97 -16.47
N LEU A 55 3.85 11.12 -16.07
CA LEU A 55 2.41 11.37 -15.94
C LEU A 55 1.82 11.76 -17.30
N GLU A 56 1.73 10.77 -18.18
CA GLU A 56 1.14 10.85 -19.51
C GLU A 56 0.12 9.73 -19.71
N ASN A 57 -0.62 9.71 -20.82
CA ASN A 57 -1.64 8.69 -21.10
C ASN A 57 -2.68 8.55 -19.96
N TRP A 58 -3.23 9.69 -19.51
CA TRP A 58 -4.16 9.78 -18.38
C TRP A 58 -5.37 8.83 -18.48
N VAL A 59 -5.90 8.63 -19.70
CA VAL A 59 -7.03 7.72 -19.94
C VAL A 59 -6.64 6.26 -19.67
N GLU A 60 -5.47 5.83 -20.14
CA GLU A 60 -4.94 4.49 -19.88
C GLU A 60 -4.66 4.28 -18.39
N MET A 61 -4.04 5.27 -17.74
CA MET A 61 -3.83 5.26 -16.29
C MET A 61 -5.18 5.12 -15.57
N PHE A 62 -6.17 5.92 -15.92
CA PHE A 62 -7.49 5.87 -15.29
C PHE A 62 -8.13 4.48 -15.42
N ILE A 63 -8.13 3.90 -16.62
CA ILE A 63 -8.70 2.57 -16.87
C ILE A 63 -7.96 1.48 -16.08
N ASN A 64 -6.62 1.46 -16.14
CA ASN A 64 -5.84 0.43 -15.44
C ASN A 64 -5.84 0.64 -13.92
N GLY A 65 -6.02 1.87 -13.46
CA GLY A 65 -6.28 2.16 -12.06
C GLY A 65 -7.60 1.58 -11.57
N ILE A 66 -8.70 1.79 -12.31
CA ILE A 66 -9.99 1.12 -12.00
C ILE A 66 -9.79 -0.38 -11.91
N LYS A 67 -9.07 -0.99 -12.88
CA LYS A 67 -8.78 -2.42 -12.85
C LYS A 67 -8.02 -2.82 -11.57
N LEU A 68 -6.94 -2.12 -11.20
CA LEU A 68 -6.24 -2.39 -9.94
C LEU A 68 -7.15 -2.30 -8.71
N ILE A 69 -8.02 -1.28 -8.67
CA ILE A 69 -8.99 -1.11 -7.58
C ILE A 69 -9.97 -2.28 -7.55
N VAL A 70 -10.47 -2.73 -8.70
CA VAL A 70 -11.35 -3.91 -8.79
C VAL A 70 -10.64 -5.16 -8.29
N VAL A 71 -9.37 -5.39 -8.65
CA VAL A 71 -8.57 -6.50 -8.09
C VAL A 71 -8.52 -6.37 -6.57
N GLY A 72 -8.13 -5.21 -6.05
CA GLY A 72 -8.07 -4.97 -4.60
C GLY A 72 -9.41 -5.22 -3.89
N ILE A 73 -10.52 -4.78 -4.48
CA ILE A 73 -11.88 -5.01 -3.97
C ILE A 73 -12.21 -6.50 -3.97
N VAL A 74 -11.94 -7.24 -5.05
CA VAL A 74 -12.22 -8.68 -5.11
C VAL A 74 -11.44 -9.43 -4.02
N TYR A 75 -10.16 -9.14 -3.87
CA TYR A 75 -9.33 -9.72 -2.82
C TYR A 75 -9.71 -9.27 -1.40
N GLY A 76 -10.36 -8.12 -1.24
CA GLY A 76 -10.82 -7.59 0.04
C GLY A 76 -12.22 -8.06 0.45
N ILE A 77 -13.14 -8.21 -0.50
CA ILE A 77 -14.53 -8.64 -0.23
C ILE A 77 -14.57 -10.09 0.25
N ILE A 78 -13.82 -10.99 -0.39
CA ILE A 78 -13.81 -12.42 -0.03
C ILE A 78 -13.48 -12.64 1.46
N PRO A 79 -12.34 -12.16 1.99
CA PRO A 79 -12.03 -12.32 3.40
C PRO A 79 -12.98 -11.55 4.31
N TRP A 80 -13.54 -10.41 3.86
CA TRP A 80 -14.53 -9.68 4.65
C TRP A 80 -15.83 -10.48 4.85
N ILE A 81 -16.32 -11.14 3.80
CA ILE A 81 -17.46 -12.07 3.89
C ILE A 81 -17.13 -13.23 4.84
N ILE A 82 -15.95 -13.84 4.69
CA ILE A 82 -15.50 -14.93 5.56
C ILE A 82 -15.45 -14.48 7.02
N LEU A 83 -14.94 -13.29 7.30
CA LEU A 83 -14.88 -12.72 8.64
C LEU A 83 -16.28 -12.54 9.24
N MET A 84 -17.25 -12.00 8.49
CA MET A 84 -18.62 -11.87 8.96
C MET A 84 -19.27 -13.23 9.24
N VAL A 85 -19.08 -14.20 8.35
CA VAL A 85 -19.63 -15.56 8.50
C VAL A 85 -19.01 -16.26 9.71
N LEU A 86 -17.69 -16.25 9.85
CA LEU A 86 -16.99 -16.91 10.96
C LEU A 86 -17.24 -16.20 12.30
N GLY A 87 -17.23 -14.87 12.32
CA GLY A 87 -17.56 -14.08 13.52
C GLY A 87 -19.00 -14.30 13.97
N GLY A 88 -19.95 -14.28 13.03
CA GLY A 88 -21.37 -14.55 13.32
C GLY A 88 -21.60 -16.00 13.77
N ALA A 89 -21.03 -16.98 13.08
CA ALA A 89 -21.10 -18.39 13.48
C ALA A 89 -20.45 -18.63 14.85
N GLY A 90 -19.31 -17.99 15.11
CA GLY A 90 -18.65 -18.01 16.41
C GLY A 90 -19.53 -17.45 17.53
N ALA A 91 -20.19 -16.31 17.29
CA ALA A 91 -21.11 -15.71 18.25
C ALA A 91 -22.31 -16.64 18.57
N LEU A 92 -22.89 -17.29 17.55
CA LEU A 92 -24.00 -18.24 17.72
C LEU A 92 -23.57 -19.47 18.52
N MET A 93 -22.42 -20.06 18.21
CA MET A 93 -21.87 -21.20 18.93
C MET A 93 -21.51 -20.85 20.38
N GLY A 94 -20.90 -19.69 20.59
CA GLY A 94 -20.62 -19.16 21.93
C GLY A 94 -21.91 -18.91 22.71
N GLY A 95 -22.96 -18.39 22.06
CA GLY A 95 -24.27 -18.20 22.66
C GLY A 95 -24.87 -19.50 23.21
N ALA A 96 -24.76 -20.60 22.46
CA ALA A 96 -25.19 -21.94 22.92
C ALA A 96 -24.41 -22.42 24.16
N MET A 97 -23.18 -21.94 24.35
CA MET A 97 -22.32 -22.24 25.50
C MET A 97 -22.35 -21.16 26.60
N LYS A 98 -23.27 -20.18 26.51
CA LYS A 98 -23.36 -19.01 27.41
C LYS A 98 -22.10 -18.12 27.42
N SER A 99 -21.34 -18.13 26.34
CA SER A 99 -20.12 -17.33 26.12
C SER A 99 -20.05 -16.76 24.69
N PRO A 100 -21.09 -16.02 24.22
CA PRO A 100 -21.16 -15.51 22.85
C PRO A 100 -19.95 -14.67 22.45
N ASP A 101 -19.42 -13.85 23.36
CA ASP A 101 -18.26 -13.00 23.10
C ASP A 101 -16.98 -13.81 22.85
N ALA A 102 -16.78 -14.89 23.60
CA ALA A 102 -15.63 -15.77 23.44
C ALA A 102 -15.70 -16.54 22.11
N GLY A 103 -16.89 -17.02 21.74
CA GLY A 103 -17.11 -17.67 20.45
C GLY A 103 -16.91 -16.72 19.27
N ALA A 104 -17.43 -15.48 19.37
CA ALA A 104 -17.24 -14.45 18.35
C ALA A 104 -15.76 -14.09 18.18
N LEU A 105 -15.01 -13.94 19.28
CA LEU A 105 -13.58 -13.64 19.26
C LEU A 105 -12.78 -14.69 18.50
N ILE A 106 -13.05 -15.98 18.73
CA ILE A 106 -12.39 -17.08 18.00
C ILE A 106 -12.67 -16.97 16.49
N GLY A 107 -13.94 -16.78 16.12
CA GLY A 107 -14.34 -16.61 14.72
C GLY A 107 -13.67 -15.41 14.05
N ILE A 108 -13.59 -14.29 14.76
CA ILE A 108 -12.91 -13.06 14.30
C ILE A 108 -11.41 -13.29 14.12
N ILE A 109 -10.72 -13.96 15.05
CA ILE A 109 -9.29 -14.27 14.95
C ILE A 109 -9.01 -15.10 13.68
N ILE A 110 -9.79 -16.14 13.44
CA ILE A 110 -9.66 -16.98 12.23
C ILE A 110 -9.92 -16.14 10.97
N GLY A 111 -10.97 -15.30 11.00
CA GLY A 111 -11.27 -14.37 9.92
C GLY A 111 -10.12 -13.41 9.61
N PHE A 112 -9.48 -12.84 10.62
CA PHE A 112 -8.31 -11.96 10.45
C PHE A 112 -7.09 -12.68 9.87
N ILE A 113 -6.84 -13.92 10.27
CA ILE A 113 -5.75 -14.73 9.68
C ILE A 113 -6.00 -14.92 8.18
N ILE A 114 -7.23 -15.24 7.80
CA ILE A 114 -7.60 -15.40 6.39
C ILE A 114 -7.47 -14.06 5.65
N ALA A 115 -7.98 -12.97 6.22
CA ALA A 115 -7.84 -11.63 5.63
C ALA A 115 -6.39 -11.22 5.42
N PHE A 116 -5.52 -11.52 6.38
CA PHE A 116 -4.10 -11.28 6.27
C PHE A 116 -3.48 -12.09 5.12
N ILE A 117 -3.78 -13.39 5.00
CA ILE A 117 -3.30 -14.21 3.87
C ILE A 117 -3.77 -13.64 2.52
N PHE A 118 -5.03 -13.23 2.42
CA PHE A 118 -5.56 -12.62 1.20
C PHE A 118 -4.85 -11.30 0.86
N SER A 119 -4.53 -10.47 1.84
CA SER A 119 -3.76 -9.23 1.61
C SER A 119 -2.35 -9.52 1.08
N LEU A 120 -1.70 -10.59 1.56
CA LEU A 120 -0.39 -11.03 1.08
C LEU A 120 -0.45 -11.46 -0.39
N ILE A 121 -1.50 -12.16 -0.80
CA ILE A 121 -1.70 -12.60 -2.19
C ILE A 121 -2.07 -11.40 -3.08
N ALA A 122 -2.94 -10.51 -2.59
CA ALA A 122 -3.42 -9.34 -3.33
C ALA A 122 -2.28 -8.43 -3.79
N LEU A 123 -1.29 -8.18 -2.94
CA LEU A 123 -0.14 -7.34 -3.30
C LEU A 123 0.59 -7.85 -4.55
N MET A 124 0.80 -9.17 -4.64
CA MET A 124 1.42 -9.81 -5.79
C MET A 124 0.48 -9.88 -7.00
N ALA A 125 -0.83 -10.04 -6.77
CA ALA A 125 -1.85 -9.98 -7.82
C ALA A 125 -1.84 -8.65 -8.58
N LEU A 126 -1.77 -7.53 -7.85
CA LEU A 126 -1.73 -6.18 -8.41
C LEU A 126 -0.50 -5.98 -9.31
N ILE A 127 0.67 -6.46 -8.87
CA ILE A 127 1.90 -6.37 -9.66
C ILE A 127 1.84 -7.30 -10.86
N ARG A 128 1.36 -8.53 -10.70
CA ARG A 128 1.28 -9.50 -11.79
C ARG A 128 0.36 -9.02 -12.90
N PHE A 129 -0.77 -8.37 -12.57
CA PHE A 129 -1.59 -7.68 -13.54
C PHE A 129 -0.78 -6.65 -14.35
N ALA A 130 -0.03 -5.78 -13.67
CA ALA A 130 0.77 -4.76 -14.35
C ALA A 130 1.91 -5.34 -15.20
N ARG A 131 2.53 -6.44 -14.74
CA ARG A 131 3.66 -7.09 -15.44
C ARG A 131 3.25 -7.87 -16.67
N THR A 132 2.06 -8.45 -16.65
CA THR A 132 1.53 -9.26 -17.75
C THR A 132 0.64 -8.46 -18.69
N ASP A 133 0.28 -7.22 -18.33
CA ASP A 133 -0.75 -6.40 -18.98
C ASP A 133 -2.10 -7.15 -19.16
N SER A 134 -2.33 -8.20 -18.37
CA SER A 134 -3.52 -9.07 -18.44
C SER A 134 -4.28 -9.03 -17.13
N PHE A 135 -5.52 -8.54 -17.18
CA PHE A 135 -6.38 -8.42 -16.00
C PHE A 135 -6.71 -9.77 -15.36
N GLY A 136 -6.86 -10.83 -16.17
CA GLY A 136 -7.13 -12.18 -15.68
C GLY A 136 -5.98 -12.77 -14.87
N GLU A 137 -4.74 -12.38 -15.17
CA GLU A 137 -3.55 -12.84 -14.45
C GLU A 137 -3.47 -12.30 -13.01
N ALA A 138 -4.24 -11.25 -12.70
CA ALA A 138 -4.42 -10.82 -11.31
C ALA A 138 -5.11 -11.90 -10.45
N PHE A 139 -5.91 -12.78 -11.05
CA PHE A 139 -6.71 -13.79 -10.34
C PHE A 139 -6.15 -15.21 -10.46
N ASN A 140 -4.97 -15.37 -11.08
CA ASN A 140 -4.28 -16.64 -11.17
C ASN A 140 -3.57 -16.95 -9.83
N ILE A 141 -4.36 -17.35 -8.83
CA ILE A 141 -3.91 -17.61 -7.45
C ILE A 141 -2.77 -18.62 -7.42
N SER A 142 -2.85 -19.67 -8.25
CA SER A 142 -1.83 -20.71 -8.31
C SER A 142 -0.47 -20.13 -8.72
N ALA A 143 -0.42 -19.33 -9.79
CA ALA A 143 0.81 -18.68 -10.22
C ALA A 143 1.33 -17.68 -9.16
N ILE A 144 0.45 -16.91 -8.52
CA ILE A 144 0.82 -15.94 -7.50
C ILE A 144 1.43 -16.63 -6.27
N VAL A 145 0.76 -17.66 -5.74
CA VAL A 145 1.24 -18.42 -4.59
C VAL A 145 2.55 -19.16 -4.92
N ALA A 146 2.67 -19.70 -6.13
CA ALA A 146 3.92 -20.29 -6.61
C ALA A 146 5.06 -19.26 -6.68
N HIS A 147 4.78 -18.03 -7.13
CA HIS A 147 5.76 -16.95 -7.15
C HIS A 147 6.19 -16.53 -5.75
N ILE A 148 5.26 -16.36 -4.81
CA ILE A 148 5.57 -16.11 -3.40
C ILE A 148 6.42 -17.26 -2.83
N GLY A 149 6.10 -18.51 -3.18
CA GLY A 149 6.88 -19.68 -2.81
C GLY A 149 8.33 -19.62 -3.31
N LYS A 150 8.56 -19.15 -4.54
CA LYS A 150 9.91 -18.94 -5.11
C LYS A 150 10.67 -17.81 -4.41
N ILE A 151 9.99 -16.73 -4.02
CA ILE A 151 10.56 -15.65 -3.20
C ILE A 151 10.92 -16.17 -1.79
N GLY A 152 10.11 -17.12 -1.30
CA GLY A 152 10.13 -17.66 0.05
C GLY A 152 9.18 -16.87 0.96
N TRP A 153 8.18 -17.55 1.53
CA TRP A 153 7.14 -16.94 2.37
C TRP A 153 7.70 -16.15 3.55
N VAL A 154 8.71 -16.70 4.24
CA VAL A 154 9.35 -16.02 5.38
C VAL A 154 10.04 -14.74 4.92
N SER A 155 10.85 -14.82 3.85
CA SER A 155 11.53 -13.64 3.29
C SER A 155 10.55 -12.57 2.81
N TYR A 156 9.45 -12.99 2.18
CA TYR A 156 8.39 -12.11 1.71
C TYR A 156 7.71 -11.37 2.87
N ILE A 157 7.24 -12.10 3.88
CA ILE A 157 6.59 -11.51 5.05
C ILE A 157 7.55 -10.61 5.81
N LEU A 158 8.82 -11.01 5.97
CA LEU A 158 9.84 -10.16 6.59
C LEU A 158 10.07 -8.86 5.82
N ALA A 159 10.10 -8.90 4.48
CA ALA A 159 10.21 -7.69 3.66
C ALA A 159 9.07 -6.71 3.94
N LEU A 160 7.83 -7.21 4.01
CA LEU A 160 6.66 -6.39 4.31
C LEU A 160 6.70 -5.84 5.74
N ILE A 161 7.08 -6.65 6.73
CA ILE A 161 7.24 -6.20 8.12
C ILE A 161 8.31 -5.10 8.21
N ILE A 162 9.46 -5.28 7.55
CA ILE A 162 10.53 -4.28 7.51
C ILE A 162 10.03 -2.97 6.89
N LEU A 163 9.32 -3.04 5.75
CA LEU A 163 8.71 -1.87 5.14
C LEU A 163 7.77 -1.15 6.11
N TRP A 164 6.87 -1.90 6.75
CA TRP A 164 5.91 -1.35 7.72
C TRP A 164 6.61 -0.70 8.90
N VAL A 165 7.62 -1.33 9.49
CA VAL A 165 8.40 -0.76 10.59
C VAL A 165 9.07 0.54 10.15
N VAL A 166 9.71 0.56 8.97
CA VAL A 166 10.36 1.77 8.44
C VAL A 166 9.35 2.87 8.17
N ALA A 167 8.22 2.57 7.55
CA ALA A 167 7.16 3.53 7.26
C ALA A 167 6.57 4.12 8.54
N VAL A 168 6.30 3.28 9.54
CA VAL A 168 5.77 3.70 10.84
C VAL A 168 6.78 4.58 11.59
N VAL A 169 8.05 4.16 11.66
CA VAL A 169 9.12 4.96 12.31
C VAL A 169 9.29 6.31 11.61
N ALA A 170 9.33 6.31 10.27
CA ALA A 170 9.42 7.54 9.48
C ALA A 170 8.23 8.47 9.74
N LEU A 171 7.02 7.91 9.78
CA LEU A 171 5.80 8.66 10.08
C LEU A 171 5.82 9.25 11.49
N PHE A 172 6.27 8.49 12.50
CA PHE A 172 6.38 9.00 13.88
C PHE A 172 7.39 10.14 14.00
N VAL A 173 8.60 9.96 13.48
CA VAL A 173 9.64 11.01 13.45
C VAL A 173 9.11 12.26 12.76
N PHE A 174 8.42 12.05 11.65
CA PHE A 174 7.81 13.12 10.88
C PHE A 174 6.72 13.87 11.67
N ILE A 175 5.78 13.16 12.27
CA ILE A 175 4.69 13.74 13.07
C ILE A 175 5.26 14.55 14.23
N ILE A 176 6.29 14.05 14.91
CA ILE A 176 6.96 14.76 16.00
C ILE A 176 7.56 16.07 15.49
N ALA A 177 8.33 16.03 14.39
CA ALA A 177 8.94 17.22 13.80
C ALA A 177 7.89 18.25 13.35
N ALA A 178 6.83 17.80 12.68
CA ALA A 178 5.73 18.65 12.23
C ALA A 178 4.98 19.29 13.41
N THR A 179 4.76 18.53 14.49
CA THR A 179 4.10 19.02 15.71
C THR A 179 4.96 20.07 16.40
N ILE A 180 6.27 19.84 16.54
CA ILE A 180 7.20 20.82 17.10
C ILE A 180 7.19 22.12 16.29
N ALA A 181 7.27 22.02 14.95
CA ALA A 181 7.22 23.18 14.08
C ALA A 181 5.88 23.95 14.21
N ALA A 182 4.76 23.23 14.27
CA ALA A 182 3.45 23.84 14.48
C ALA A 182 3.33 24.54 15.85
N LEU A 183 3.90 23.96 16.91
CA LEU A 183 3.92 24.58 18.24
C LEU A 183 4.74 25.87 18.26
N ILE A 184 5.89 25.88 17.58
CA ILE A 184 6.71 27.10 17.44
C ILE A 184 5.92 28.19 16.70
N LEU A 185 5.24 27.83 15.60
CA LEU A 185 4.42 28.78 14.85
C LEU A 185 3.27 29.32 15.70
N ALA A 186 2.64 28.48 16.53
CA ALA A 186 1.55 28.89 17.42
C ALA A 186 1.95 29.94 18.47
N LEU A 187 3.24 30.14 18.73
CA LEU A 187 3.73 31.23 19.58
C LEU A 187 3.56 32.61 18.95
N ILE A 188 3.35 32.70 17.64
CA ILE A 188 3.07 33.95 16.93
C ILE A 188 1.61 34.34 17.19
N PRO A 189 1.32 35.43 17.93
CA PRO A 189 -0.04 35.85 18.19
C PRO A 189 -0.80 36.12 16.89
N LEU A 190 -2.12 35.84 16.89
CA LEU A 190 -3.07 36.07 15.79
C LEU A 190 -2.85 35.26 14.50
N VAL A 191 -1.60 35.03 14.05
CA VAL A 191 -1.29 34.45 12.73
C VAL A 191 -0.65 33.05 12.83
N GLY A 192 -0.08 32.70 13.99
CA GLY A 192 0.65 31.45 14.20
C GLY A 192 -0.14 30.18 13.91
N TRP A 193 -1.40 30.13 14.33
CA TRP A 193 -2.30 29.00 14.08
C TRP A 193 -2.56 28.80 12.58
N LEU A 194 -2.68 29.88 11.81
CA LEU A 194 -2.91 29.83 10.37
C LEU A 194 -1.66 29.32 9.65
N LEU A 195 -0.47 29.80 10.03
CA LEU A 195 0.80 29.30 9.50
C LEU A 195 1.01 27.82 9.84
N GLY A 196 0.65 27.40 11.05
CA GLY A 196 0.69 26.00 11.47
C GLY A 196 -0.23 25.10 10.62
N LEU A 197 -1.45 25.54 10.34
CA LEU A 197 -2.38 24.83 9.44
C LEU A 197 -1.83 24.73 8.02
N LEU A 198 -1.28 25.82 7.47
CA LEU A 198 -0.68 25.82 6.13
C LEU A 198 0.52 24.88 6.06
N LEU A 199 1.38 24.88 7.09
CA LEU A 199 2.51 23.97 7.18
C LEU A 199 2.04 22.51 7.13
N MET A 200 1.04 22.13 7.95
CA MET A 200 0.48 20.78 7.96
C MET A 200 -0.14 20.39 6.61
N ALA A 201 -0.82 21.32 5.94
CA ALA A 201 -1.39 21.08 4.62
C ALA A 201 -0.28 20.83 3.57
N ILE A 202 0.73 21.69 3.51
CA ILE A 202 1.88 21.55 2.60
C ILE A 202 2.57 20.21 2.84
N ILE A 203 2.83 19.89 4.11
CA ILE A 203 3.40 18.62 4.53
C ILE A 203 2.59 17.42 4.02
N GLY A 204 1.27 17.43 4.19
CA GLY A 204 0.41 16.33 3.74
C GLY A 204 0.50 16.13 2.23
N ILE A 205 0.53 17.24 1.47
CA ILE A 205 0.73 17.23 0.02
C ILE A 205 2.11 16.63 -0.33
N LEU A 206 3.15 16.93 0.47
CA LEU A 206 4.52 16.50 0.25
C LEU A 206 4.87 15.11 0.81
N ILE A 207 3.96 14.40 1.46
CA ILE A 207 4.26 13.06 1.98
C ILE A 207 3.61 11.98 1.14
N GLY A 208 2.34 12.18 0.78
CA GLY A 208 1.55 11.16 0.08
C GLY A 208 2.28 10.62 -1.15
N PRO A 209 2.54 11.44 -2.18
CA PRO A 209 3.25 11.02 -3.38
C PRO A 209 4.60 10.35 -3.12
N PHE A 210 5.38 10.83 -2.15
CA PHE A 210 6.67 10.23 -1.82
C PHE A 210 6.50 8.81 -1.27
N VAL A 211 5.66 8.67 -0.23
CA VAL A 211 5.40 7.37 0.42
C VAL A 211 4.79 6.40 -0.57
N GLY A 212 3.80 6.83 -1.35
CA GLY A 212 3.15 5.96 -2.33
C GLY A 212 4.11 5.47 -3.42
N VAL A 213 5.00 6.34 -3.93
CA VAL A 213 6.01 5.95 -4.93
C VAL A 213 7.05 5.01 -4.31
N PHE A 214 7.50 5.33 -3.10
CA PHE A 214 8.44 4.51 -2.34
C PHE A 214 7.89 3.10 -2.09
N GLU A 215 6.67 2.97 -1.58
CA GLU A 215 6.03 1.67 -1.30
C GLU A 215 5.79 0.89 -2.59
N ALA A 216 5.23 1.53 -3.61
CA ALA A 216 4.98 0.88 -4.89
C ALA A 216 6.28 0.31 -5.49
N ARG A 217 7.38 1.07 -5.44
CA ARG A 217 8.69 0.60 -5.87
C ARG A 217 9.19 -0.54 -5.00
N TYR A 218 9.07 -0.45 -3.68
CA TYR A 218 9.52 -1.50 -2.78
C TYR A 218 8.81 -2.83 -3.10
N PHE A 219 7.49 -2.79 -3.33
CA PHE A 219 6.73 -3.97 -3.72
C PHE A 219 7.19 -4.56 -5.05
N THR A 220 7.52 -3.74 -6.05
CA THR A 220 8.10 -4.26 -7.31
C THR A 220 9.42 -4.98 -7.08
N LEU A 221 10.28 -4.47 -6.20
CA LEU A 221 11.56 -5.11 -5.91
C LEU A 221 11.37 -6.45 -5.17
N ILE A 222 10.33 -6.58 -4.34
CA ILE A 222 9.98 -7.87 -3.73
C ILE A 222 9.56 -8.84 -4.85
N TYR A 223 8.65 -8.44 -5.74
CA TYR A 223 8.20 -9.25 -6.86
C TYR A 223 9.37 -9.71 -7.75
N ASP A 224 10.32 -8.81 -8.02
CA ASP A 224 11.49 -9.05 -8.88
C ASP A 224 12.59 -9.87 -8.19
N SER A 225 12.48 -10.11 -6.88
CA SER A 225 13.49 -10.88 -6.14
C SER A 225 13.54 -12.38 -6.53
N ALA A 226 12.53 -12.86 -7.25
CA ALA A 226 12.50 -14.18 -7.86
C ALA A 226 11.80 -14.12 -9.23
N ALA A 227 12.20 -15.00 -10.15
CA ALA A 227 11.56 -15.09 -11.48
C ALA A 227 10.09 -15.53 -11.37
N ALA A 228 9.20 -14.71 -11.94
CA ALA A 228 7.76 -15.02 -12.00
C ALA A 228 7.51 -16.31 -12.80
N PRO A 229 6.60 -17.19 -12.36
CA PRO A 229 6.09 -18.28 -13.20
C PRO A 229 5.41 -17.73 -14.46
N ALA A 230 5.54 -18.47 -15.56
CA ALA A 230 4.78 -18.21 -16.79
C ALA A 230 3.27 -18.32 -16.51
#